data_AF-A0A2N3LI10-F1
#
_entry.id   AF-A0A2N3LI10-F1
#
_cell.length_a   1.000
_cell.length_b   1.000
_cell.length_c   1.000
_cell.angle_alpha   90.00
_cell.angle_beta   90.00
_cell.angle_gamma   90.00
#
_symmetry.space_group_name_H-M   'P 1'
#
loop_
_entity.id
_entity.type
_entity.pdbx_description
1 polymer ?
#
loop_
_entity_poly.entity_id
_entity_poly.type
_entity_poly.pdbx_seq_one_letter_code
_entity_poly.pdbx_strand_id
1 'polypeptide(L)'
;MNDQLVILFSFVESSAILAPFLFILFHLLRQFLFIPVAVVCMAGGILFGSLLGIIYSLIGLLLLSVISFVWIKKMPRTFEKFVRIKQKWFGQHAKLTVGQIAILRLIPFVHYQLLTICLIERNPNFRDFMKGSLVTNIPLVFFYTVFGQFISRFTPGMIIMILLALSILFYILREKVVVMKWREFFNGTS
;
A
#
# COMPACT_ATOMS: atom_id res chain seq x y z
N MET A 1 -16.73 43.82 1.58
CA MET A 1 -17.07 42.66 0.70
C MET A 1 -15.83 42.06 0.02
N ASN A 2 -14.77 42.85 -0.24
CA ASN A 2 -13.50 42.32 -0.77
C ASN A 2 -12.66 41.54 0.25
N ASP A 3 -12.66 41.92 1.53
CA ASP A 3 -11.73 41.33 2.51
C ASP A 3 -12.03 39.85 2.82
N GLN A 4 -13.30 39.46 2.82
CA GLN A 4 -13.69 38.05 3.00
C GLN A 4 -13.31 37.18 1.79
N LEU A 5 -13.35 37.74 0.57
CA LEU A 5 -12.90 37.04 -0.63
C LEU A 5 -11.38 36.89 -0.62
N VAL A 6 -10.63 37.93 -0.21
CA VAL A 6 -9.16 37.88 -0.08
C VAL A 6 -8.73 36.83 0.96
N ILE A 7 -9.43 36.72 2.09
CA ILE A 7 -9.17 35.68 3.10
C ILE A 7 -9.51 34.29 2.55
N LEU A 8 -10.61 34.14 1.80
CA LEU A 8 -10.97 32.87 1.16
C LEU A 8 -9.95 32.44 0.10
N PHE A 9 -9.52 33.35 -0.77
CA PHE A 9 -8.52 33.05 -1.80
C PHE A 9 -7.16 32.69 -1.18
N SER A 10 -6.70 33.44 -0.18
CA SER A 10 -5.44 33.12 0.51
C SER A 10 -5.50 31.78 1.27
N PHE A 11 -6.65 31.42 1.86
CA PHE A 11 -6.82 30.14 2.53
C PHE A 11 -6.90 28.96 1.54
N VAL A 12 -7.60 29.14 0.42
CA VAL A 12 -7.70 28.14 -0.65
C VAL A 12 -6.34 27.92 -1.33
N GLU A 13 -5.59 28.99 -1.59
CA GLU A 13 -4.28 28.94 -2.24
C GLU A 13 -3.20 28.29 -1.35
N SER A 14 -3.19 28.64 -0.06
CA SER A 14 -2.31 27.98 0.91
C SER A 14 -2.68 26.51 1.13
N SER A 15 -3.96 26.18 1.21
CA SER A 15 -4.44 24.79 1.33
C SER A 15 -4.08 23.95 0.10
N ALA A 16 -4.14 24.53 -1.10
CA ALA A 16 -3.81 23.85 -2.35
C ALA A 16 -2.31 23.46 -2.44
N ILE A 17 -1.41 24.27 -1.88
CA ILE A 17 0.04 24.01 -1.88
C ILE A 17 0.44 23.09 -0.72
N LEU A 18 -0.19 23.25 0.45
CA LEU A 18 0.12 22.46 1.64
C LEU A 18 -0.40 21.02 1.56
N ALA A 19 -1.55 20.79 0.91
CA ALA A 19 -2.16 19.46 0.85
C ALA A 19 -1.26 18.39 0.19
N PRO A 20 -0.64 18.61 -0.99
CA PRO A 20 0.30 17.65 -1.57
C PRO A 20 1.51 17.37 -0.68
N PHE A 21 2.05 18.39 -0.02
CA PHE A 21 3.21 18.24 0.87
C PHE A 21 2.87 17.37 2.08
N LEU A 22 1.75 17.65 2.75
CA LEU A 22 1.25 16.85 3.87
C LEU A 22 0.93 15.41 3.44
N PHE A 23 0.38 15.23 2.24
CA PHE A 23 0.11 13.89 1.69
C PHE A 23 1.39 13.09 1.46
N ILE A 24 2.43 13.71 0.89
CA ILE A 24 3.75 13.09 0.71
C ILE A 24 4.38 12.75 2.07
N LEU A 25 4.27 13.65 3.05
CA LEU A 25 4.75 13.38 4.41
C LEU A 25 3.99 12.22 5.05
N PHE A 26 2.68 12.12 4.85
CA PHE A 26 1.87 11.02 5.35
C PHE A 26 2.28 9.67 4.73
N HIS A 27 2.68 9.65 3.46
CA HIS A 27 3.30 8.48 2.83
C HIS A 27 4.55 7.97 3.57
N LEU A 28 5.32 8.88 4.20
CA LEU A 28 6.48 8.53 5.03
C LEU A 28 6.08 8.06 6.43
N LEU A 29 5.06 8.69 7.02
CA LEU A 29 4.62 8.40 8.39
C LEU A 29 3.83 7.10 8.52
N ARG A 30 3.08 6.70 7.48
CA ARG A 30 2.19 5.53 7.50
C ARG A 30 2.86 4.23 7.94
N GLN A 31 4.16 4.08 7.66
CA GLN A 31 4.92 2.88 8.01
C GLN A 31 5.02 2.68 9.53
N PHE A 32 4.98 3.76 10.31
CA PHE A 32 4.99 3.73 11.76
C PHE A 32 3.60 3.49 12.34
N LEU A 33 2.56 3.80 11.57
CA LEU A 33 1.15 3.64 11.92
C LEU A 33 0.55 2.32 11.41
N PHE A 34 1.34 1.46 10.77
CA PHE A 34 0.90 0.21 10.14
C PHE A 34 -0.26 0.38 9.13
N ILE A 35 -0.37 1.56 8.51
CA ILE A 35 -1.43 1.82 7.54
C ILE A 35 -1.02 1.24 6.18
N PRO A 36 -1.86 0.38 5.56
CA PRO A 36 -1.55 -0.22 4.27
C PRO A 36 -1.34 0.83 3.18
N VAL A 37 -0.36 0.57 2.32
CA VAL A 37 0.00 1.49 1.21
C VAL A 37 -1.16 1.75 0.27
N ALA A 38 -1.98 0.72 0.01
CA ALA A 38 -3.18 0.78 -0.80
C ALA A 38 -4.16 1.89 -0.34
N VAL A 39 -4.40 2.00 0.97
CA VAL A 39 -5.33 2.99 1.55
C VAL A 39 -4.88 4.41 1.25
N VAL A 40 -3.58 4.67 1.42
CA VAL A 40 -3.02 6.01 1.18
C VAL A 40 -3.03 6.36 -0.30
N CYS A 41 -2.68 5.42 -1.18
CA CYS A 41 -2.75 5.65 -2.62
C CYS A 41 -4.19 5.90 -3.10
N MET A 42 -5.18 5.18 -2.55
CA MET A 42 -6.61 5.43 -2.81
C MET A 42 -7.03 6.82 -2.33
N ALA A 43 -6.63 7.22 -1.12
CA ALA A 43 -6.88 8.56 -0.60
C ALA A 43 -6.30 9.65 -1.52
N GLY A 44 -5.10 9.43 -2.08
CA GLY A 44 -4.53 10.33 -3.09
C GLY A 44 -5.41 10.52 -4.32
N GLY A 45 -6.06 9.44 -4.78
CA GLY A 45 -7.00 9.49 -5.91
C GLY A 45 -8.32 10.19 -5.58
N ILE A 46 -8.79 10.04 -4.34
CA ILE A 46 -9.98 10.72 -3.84
C ILE A 46 -9.72 12.23 -3.71
N LEU A 47 -8.56 12.61 -3.16
CA LEU A 47 -8.22 14.00 -2.83
C LEU A 47 -7.73 14.82 -4.03
N PHE A 48 -6.86 14.24 -4.87
CA PHE A 48 -6.18 14.96 -5.95
C PHE A 48 -6.56 14.49 -7.36
N GLY A 49 -7.44 13.48 -7.46
CA GLY A 49 -7.68 12.77 -8.70
C GLY A 49 -6.54 11.82 -9.07
N SER A 50 -6.70 11.10 -10.18
CA SER A 50 -5.82 10.02 -10.61
C SER A 50 -4.46 10.54 -11.02
N LEU A 51 -4.41 11.58 -11.85
CA LEU A 51 -3.16 12.04 -12.45
C LEU A 51 -2.21 12.65 -11.41
N LEU A 52 -2.68 13.65 -10.65
CA LEU A 52 -1.89 14.27 -9.58
C LEU A 52 -1.70 13.33 -8.39
N GLY A 53 -2.72 12.53 -8.04
CA GLY A 53 -2.62 11.53 -6.98
C GLY A 53 -1.54 10.49 -7.28
N ILE A 54 -1.39 10.05 -8.54
CA ILE A 54 -0.32 9.14 -8.96
C ILE A 54 1.03 9.81 -8.79
N ILE A 55 1.19 11.05 -9.26
CA ILE A 55 2.46 11.80 -9.15
C ILE A 55 2.86 11.95 -7.68
N TYR A 56 1.99 12.45 -6.82
CA TYR A 56 2.30 12.68 -5.40
C TYR A 56 2.55 11.38 -4.64
N SER A 57 1.73 10.35 -4.90
CA SER A 57 1.91 9.04 -4.25
C SER A 57 3.21 8.37 -4.69
N LEU A 58 3.60 8.52 -5.97
CA LEU A 58 4.86 8.02 -6.50
C LEU A 58 6.04 8.74 -5.86
N ILE A 59 6.00 10.08 -5.75
CA ILE A 59 7.03 10.86 -5.06
C ILE A 59 7.17 10.41 -3.60
N GLY A 60 6.06 10.29 -2.86
CA GLY A 60 6.09 9.82 -1.47
C GLY A 60 6.67 8.41 -1.31
N LEU A 61 6.31 7.49 -2.21
CA LEU A 61 6.84 6.13 -2.26
C LEU A 61 8.34 6.08 -2.59
N LEU A 62 8.80 6.91 -3.52
CA LEU A 62 10.22 6.99 -3.88
C LEU A 62 11.06 7.59 -2.75
N LEU A 63 10.59 8.67 -2.12
CA LEU A 63 11.24 9.25 -0.94
C LEU A 63 11.34 8.22 0.19
N LEU A 64 10.26 7.49 0.46
CA LEU A 64 10.26 6.39 1.43
C LEU A 64 11.29 5.30 1.06
N SER A 65 11.42 5.00 -0.23
CA SER A 65 12.40 4.02 -0.74
C SER A 65 13.84 4.49 -0.54
N VAL A 66 14.12 5.78 -0.79
CA VAL A 66 15.44 6.40 -0.53
C VAL A 66 15.78 6.29 0.96
N ILE A 67 14.86 6.71 1.83
CA ILE A 67 15.06 6.65 3.29
C ILE A 67 15.32 5.21 3.73
N SER A 68 14.52 4.26 3.24
CA SER A 68 14.67 2.84 3.55
C SER A 68 16.02 2.29 3.10
N PHE A 69 16.47 2.64 1.88
CA PHE A 69 17.77 2.23 1.37
C PHE A 69 18.91 2.71 2.27
N VAL A 70 18.91 4.00 2.62
CA VAL A 70 19.93 4.59 3.50
C VAL A 70 19.90 3.95 4.89
N TRP A 71 18.71 3.75 5.45
CA TRP A 71 18.53 3.13 6.76
C TRP A 71 19.08 1.69 6.79
N ILE A 72 18.72 0.89 5.78
CA ILE A 72 19.14 -0.50 5.67
C ILE A 72 20.66 -0.62 5.50
N LYS A 73 21.26 0.25 4.67
CA LYS A 73 22.73 0.27 4.50
C LYS A 73 23.48 0.70 5.75
N LYS A 74 22.90 1.60 6.57
CA LYS A 74 23.50 2.05 7.84
C LYS A 74 23.30 1.07 9.00
N MET A 75 22.26 0.24 8.97
CA MET A 75 21.91 -0.69 10.05
C MET A 75 21.90 -2.17 9.59
N PRO A 76 23.08 -2.80 9.43
CA PRO A 76 23.20 -4.17 8.94
C PRO A 76 22.51 -5.19 9.86
N ARG A 77 22.51 -4.98 11.17
CA ARG A 77 21.80 -5.84 12.14
C ARG A 77 20.28 -5.88 11.91
N THR A 78 19.68 -4.76 11.49
CA THR A 78 18.26 -4.68 11.17
C THR A 78 17.96 -5.37 9.84
N PHE A 79 18.86 -5.22 8.86
CA PHE A 79 18.77 -5.94 7.58
C PHE A 79 18.72 -7.45 7.79
N GLU A 80 19.59 -8.03 8.63
CA GLU A 80 19.59 -9.47 8.92
C GLU A 80 18.27 -9.96 9.54
N LYS A 81 17.63 -9.16 10.41
CA LYS A 81 16.31 -9.51 10.98
C LYS A 81 15.24 -9.57 9.90
N PHE A 82 15.22 -8.59 9.00
CA PHE A 82 14.26 -8.58 7.90
C PHE A 82 14.53 -9.68 6.88
N VAL A 83 15.79 -10.02 6.62
CA VAL A 83 16.15 -11.18 5.78
C VAL A 83 15.60 -12.46 6.40
N ARG A 84 15.72 -12.66 7.73
CA ARG A 84 15.10 -13.81 8.41
C ARG A 84 13.57 -13.85 8.27
N ILE A 85 12.90 -12.69 8.36
CA ILE A 85 11.44 -12.60 8.14
C ILE A 85 11.09 -12.99 6.69
N LYS A 86 11.85 -12.49 5.71
CA LYS A 86 11.71 -12.85 4.30
C LYS A 86 11.90 -14.35 4.08
N GLN A 87 12.90 -14.97 4.71
CA GLN A 87 13.13 -16.41 4.61
C GLN A 87 11.95 -17.23 5.16
N LYS A 88 11.28 -16.76 6.22
CA LYS A 88 10.06 -17.41 6.73
C LYS A 88 8.87 -17.32 5.77
N TRP A 89 8.71 -16.18 5.10
CA TRP A 89 7.58 -15.93 4.20
C TRP A 89 7.75 -16.55 2.82
N PHE A 90 8.94 -16.45 2.24
CA PHE A 90 9.21 -16.84 0.86
C PHE A 90 10.15 -18.06 0.73
N GLY A 91 10.74 -18.52 1.83
CA GLY A 91 11.74 -19.58 1.81
C GLY A 91 13.17 -19.05 1.68
N GLN A 92 14.14 -19.88 2.10
CA GLN A 92 15.55 -19.47 2.28
C GLN A 92 16.24 -19.07 0.97
N HIS A 93 15.76 -19.59 -0.17
CA HIS A 93 16.35 -19.38 -1.50
C HIS A 93 15.50 -18.52 -2.44
N ALA A 94 14.35 -17.99 -2.01
CA ALA A 94 13.52 -17.19 -2.88
C ALA A 94 14.20 -15.86 -3.23
N LYS A 95 14.60 -15.71 -4.50
CA LYS A 95 15.09 -14.46 -5.10
C LYS A 95 14.01 -13.89 -5.98
N LEU A 96 13.22 -12.95 -5.45
CA LEU A 96 12.13 -12.33 -6.19
C LEU A 96 12.66 -11.47 -7.34
N THR A 97 11.99 -11.52 -8.49
CA THR A 97 12.24 -10.64 -9.64
C THR A 97 11.62 -9.26 -9.45
N VAL A 98 12.12 -8.27 -10.20
CA VAL A 98 11.52 -6.92 -10.20
C VAL A 98 10.04 -7.00 -10.57
N GLY A 99 9.68 -7.81 -11.57
CA GLY A 99 8.28 -8.05 -11.93
C GLY A 99 7.46 -8.72 -10.81
N GLN A 100 7.99 -9.76 -10.17
CA GLN A 100 7.32 -10.40 -9.03
C GLN A 100 7.11 -9.43 -7.86
N ILE A 101 8.09 -8.57 -7.57
CA ILE A 101 7.97 -7.54 -6.54
C ILE A 101 6.89 -6.53 -6.91
N ALA A 102 6.79 -6.11 -8.18
CA ALA A 102 5.75 -5.21 -8.65
C ALA A 102 4.34 -5.80 -8.45
N ILE A 103 4.17 -7.08 -8.78
CA ILE A 103 2.90 -7.80 -8.60
C ILE A 103 2.58 -7.99 -7.12
N LEU A 104 3.56 -8.42 -6.32
CA LEU A 104 3.37 -8.60 -4.87
C LEU A 104 3.02 -7.29 -4.17
N ARG A 105 3.53 -6.14 -4.64
CA ARG A 105 3.16 -4.83 -4.12
C ARG A 105 1.69 -4.49 -4.34
N LEU A 106 1.02 -5.06 -5.34
CA LEU A 106 -0.42 -4.90 -5.54
C LEU A 106 -1.23 -5.60 -4.45
N ILE A 107 -0.68 -6.61 -3.78
CA ILE A 107 -1.38 -7.34 -2.72
C ILE A 107 -1.30 -6.52 -1.41
N PRO A 108 -2.43 -6.04 -0.87
CA PRO A 108 -2.43 -5.08 0.24
C PRO A 108 -1.91 -5.67 1.56
N PHE A 109 -1.94 -7.00 1.70
CA PHE A 109 -1.48 -7.72 2.89
C PHE A 109 0.04 -7.86 2.96
N VAL A 110 0.74 -7.69 1.84
CA VAL A 110 2.20 -7.81 1.82
C VAL A 110 2.83 -6.49 2.22
N HIS A 111 3.58 -6.49 3.32
CA HIS A 111 4.16 -5.27 3.86
C HIS A 111 5.17 -4.63 2.89
N TYR A 112 4.96 -3.35 2.54
CA TYR A 112 5.78 -2.63 1.56
C TYR A 112 7.29 -2.69 1.88
N GLN A 113 7.65 -2.54 3.16
CA GLN A 113 9.05 -2.55 3.58
C GLN A 113 9.76 -3.88 3.30
N LEU A 114 9.05 -5.01 3.42
CA LEU A 114 9.61 -6.33 3.16
C LEU A 114 10.01 -6.46 1.68
N LEU A 115 9.13 -6.00 0.78
CA LEU A 115 9.38 -6.02 -0.66
C LEU A 115 10.48 -5.04 -1.07
N THR A 116 10.55 -3.87 -0.42
CA THR A 116 11.66 -2.92 -0.60
C THR A 116 13.00 -3.53 -0.20
N ILE A 117 13.05 -4.32 0.87
CA ILE A 117 14.25 -5.05 1.29
C ILE A 117 14.65 -6.10 0.25
N CYS A 118 13.68 -6.87 -0.26
CA CYS A 118 13.94 -7.84 -1.34
C CYS A 118 14.55 -7.15 -2.58
N LEU A 119 14.09 -5.94 -2.88
CA LEU A 119 14.60 -5.15 -3.99
C LEU A 119 16.02 -4.62 -3.74
N ILE A 120 16.34 -4.23 -2.49
CA ILE A 120 17.68 -3.81 -2.08
C ILE A 120 18.67 -4.98 -2.12
N GLU A 121 18.25 -6.16 -1.67
CA GLU A 121 19.04 -7.40 -1.75
C GLU A 121 19.38 -7.74 -3.21
N ARG A 122 18.42 -7.57 -4.12
CA ARG A 122 18.61 -7.81 -5.55
C ARG A 122 19.49 -6.75 -6.22
N ASN A 123 19.27 -5.47 -5.91
CA ASN A 123 19.96 -4.33 -6.51
C ASN A 123 20.68 -3.53 -5.41
N PRO A 124 21.91 -3.93 -5.01
CA PRO A 124 22.60 -3.30 -3.88
C PRO A 124 23.08 -1.87 -4.20
N ASN A 125 23.17 -1.50 -5.47
CA ASN A 125 23.52 -0.17 -5.95
C ASN A 125 22.30 0.77 -5.90
N PHE A 126 22.50 2.01 -5.44
CA PHE A 126 21.42 2.98 -5.30
C PHE A 126 20.69 3.27 -6.62
N ARG A 127 21.42 3.40 -7.74
CA ARG A 127 20.84 3.71 -9.05
C ARG A 127 19.92 2.60 -9.56
N ASP A 128 20.38 1.35 -9.49
CA ASP A 128 19.61 0.19 -9.95
C ASP A 128 18.42 -0.09 -9.02
N PHE A 129 18.61 0.10 -7.71
CA PHE A 129 17.54 0.07 -6.73
C PHE A 129 16.47 1.12 -7.04
N MET A 130 16.85 2.37 -7.32
CA MET A 130 15.89 3.45 -7.56
C MET A 130 15.08 3.21 -8.84
N LYS A 131 15.74 2.77 -9.92
CA LYS A 131 15.07 2.34 -11.15
C LYS A 131 14.09 1.20 -10.88
N GLY A 132 14.53 0.17 -10.14
CA GLY A 132 13.68 -0.92 -9.73
C GLY A 132 12.50 -0.46 -8.88
N SER A 133 12.70 0.49 -7.96
CA SER A 133 11.66 0.96 -7.05
C SER A 133 10.62 1.78 -7.81
N LEU A 134 11.06 2.61 -8.76
CA LEU A 134 10.17 3.33 -9.66
C LEU A 134 9.29 2.36 -10.46
N VAL A 135 9.90 1.41 -11.16
CA VAL A 135 9.17 0.42 -11.99
C VAL A 135 8.19 -0.40 -11.17
N THR A 136 8.58 -0.84 -9.98
CA THR A 136 7.72 -1.65 -9.10
C THR A 136 6.62 -0.87 -8.42
N ASN A 137 6.79 0.45 -8.23
CA ASN A 137 5.76 1.31 -7.66
C ASN A 137 4.70 1.71 -8.69
N ILE A 138 5.06 1.93 -9.96
CA ILE A 138 4.12 2.42 -10.99
C ILE A 138 2.80 1.62 -11.02
N PRO A 139 2.78 0.27 -11.13
CA PRO A 139 1.52 -0.48 -11.16
C PRO A 139 0.68 -0.29 -9.89
N LEU A 140 1.34 -0.30 -8.74
CA LEU A 140 0.71 -0.10 -7.43
C LEU A 140 0.03 1.27 -7.35
N VAL A 141 0.76 2.34 -7.68
CA VAL A 141 0.22 3.70 -7.57
C VAL A 141 -0.90 3.91 -8.57
N PHE A 142 -0.70 3.47 -9.81
CA PHE A 142 -1.71 3.56 -10.85
C PHE A 142 -3.00 2.88 -10.43
N PHE A 143 -2.93 1.60 -10.05
CA PHE A 143 -4.12 0.82 -9.73
C PHE A 143 -4.91 1.43 -8.57
N TYR A 144 -4.25 1.67 -7.43
CA TYR A 144 -4.96 2.12 -6.23
C TYR A 144 -5.41 3.57 -6.30
N THR A 145 -4.64 4.48 -6.89
CA THR A 145 -5.07 5.87 -7.02
C THR A 145 -6.22 6.01 -8.02
N VAL A 146 -6.15 5.33 -9.17
CA VAL A 146 -7.27 5.33 -10.13
C VAL A 146 -8.51 4.72 -9.49
N PHE A 147 -8.37 3.59 -8.80
CA PHE A 147 -9.48 2.95 -8.09
C PHE A 147 -10.09 3.85 -7.01
N GLY A 148 -9.27 4.59 -6.25
CA GLY A 148 -9.72 5.57 -5.27
C GLY A 148 -10.58 6.68 -5.90
N GLN A 149 -10.16 7.23 -7.05
CA GLN A 149 -10.98 8.22 -7.76
C GLN A 149 -12.30 7.63 -8.29
N PHE A 150 -12.32 6.37 -8.70
CA PHE A 150 -13.57 5.74 -9.15
C PHE A 150 -14.55 5.53 -7.98
N ILE A 151 -14.05 5.05 -6.83
CA ILE A 151 -14.88 4.84 -5.64
C ILE A 151 -15.47 6.15 -5.13
N SER A 152 -14.76 7.28 -5.22
CA SER A 152 -15.32 8.56 -4.75
C SER A 152 -16.55 9.01 -5.52
N ARG A 153 -16.83 8.41 -6.68
CA ARG A 153 -18.01 8.67 -7.51
C ARG A 153 -19.16 7.68 -7.27
N PHE A 154 -18.97 6.69 -6.41
CA PHE A 154 -20.02 5.71 -6.12
C PHE A 154 -21.16 6.38 -5.35
N THR A 155 -22.39 6.20 -5.84
CA THR A 155 -23.57 6.63 -5.11
C THR A 155 -23.82 5.69 -3.92
N PRO A 156 -24.47 6.14 -2.84
CA PRO A 156 -24.84 5.28 -1.73
C PRO A 156 -25.60 4.01 -2.18
N GLY A 157 -26.46 4.12 -3.19
CA GLY A 157 -27.18 2.99 -3.76
C GLY A 157 -26.24 1.95 -4.41
N MET A 158 -25.23 2.39 -5.16
CA MET A 158 -24.23 1.48 -5.75
C MET A 158 -23.42 0.75 -4.66
N ILE A 159 -23.02 1.45 -3.61
CA ILE A 159 -22.29 0.86 -2.48
C ILE A 159 -23.14 -0.25 -1.82
N ILE A 160 -24.41 0.04 -1.54
CA ILE A 160 -25.34 -0.94 -0.95
C ILE A 160 -25.49 -2.16 -1.87
N MET A 161 -25.68 -1.97 -3.18
CA MET A 161 -25.79 -3.08 -4.14
C MET A 161 -24.53 -3.94 -4.18
N ILE A 162 -23.34 -3.33 -4.19
CA ILE A 162 -22.06 -4.06 -4.18
C ILE A 162 -21.92 -4.87 -2.89
N LEU A 163 -22.22 -4.28 -1.74
CA LEU A 163 -22.16 -4.96 -0.45
C LEU A 163 -23.15 -6.12 -0.36
N LEU A 164 -24.37 -5.95 -0.88
CA LEU A 164 -25.36 -7.02 -0.96
C LEU A 164 -24.89 -8.16 -1.86
N ALA A 165 -24.38 -7.84 -3.06
CA ALA A 165 -23.84 -8.84 -3.99
C ALA A 165 -22.67 -9.63 -3.38
N LEU A 166 -21.73 -8.94 -2.70
CA LEU A 166 -20.62 -9.59 -2.00
C LEU A 166 -21.10 -10.45 -0.84
N SER A 167 -22.12 -10.02 -0.10
CA SER A 167 -22.71 -10.79 1.01
C SER A 167 -23.39 -12.07 0.52
N ILE A 168 -24.13 -11.98 -0.59
CA ILE A 168 -24.75 -13.14 -1.25
C ILE A 168 -23.68 -14.10 -1.76
N LEU A 169 -22.65 -13.59 -2.42
CA LEU A 169 -21.53 -14.40 -2.90
C LEU A 169 -20.82 -15.11 -1.74
N PHE A 170 -20.54 -14.39 -0.65
CA PHE A 170 -19.95 -14.96 0.56
C PHE A 170 -20.83 -16.08 1.15
N TYR A 171 -22.15 -15.87 1.21
CA TYR A 171 -23.09 -16.89 1.66
C TYR A 171 -23.10 -18.14 0.77
N ILE A 172 -23.04 -17.96 -0.56
CA ILE A 172 -23.01 -19.08 -1.53
C ILE A 172 -21.69 -19.86 -1.44
N LEU A 173 -20.56 -19.17 -1.25
CA LEU A 173 -19.23 -19.78 -1.13
C LEU A 173 -19.00 -20.47 0.22
N ARG A 174 -19.94 -20.37 1.18
CA ARG A 174 -19.84 -21.04 2.47
C ARG A 174 -19.83 -22.56 2.28
N GLU A 175 -18.84 -23.24 2.89
CA GLU A 175 -18.82 -24.70 2.95
C GLU A 175 -20.06 -25.22 3.68
N LYS A 176 -20.86 -26.04 2.98
CA LYS A 176 -22.15 -26.54 3.50
C LYS A 176 -22.01 -27.68 4.51
N VAL A 177 -20.86 -28.36 4.54
CA VAL A 177 -20.60 -29.51 5.42
C VAL A 177 -19.21 -29.37 6.03
N VAL A 178 -19.16 -29.19 7.35
CA VAL A 178 -17.91 -29.29 8.11
C VAL A 178 -17.78 -30.74 8.57
N VAL A 179 -16.92 -31.51 7.90
CA VAL A 179 -16.64 -32.90 8.32
C VAL A 179 -15.73 -32.86 9.54
N MET A 180 -16.32 -32.85 10.73
CA MET A 180 -15.56 -33.01 11.98
C MET A 180 -15.04 -34.45 12.07
N LYS A 181 -13.72 -34.59 12.18
CA LYS A 181 -13.12 -35.90 12.43
C LYS A 181 -13.51 -36.36 13.83
N TRP A 182 -13.92 -37.63 13.95
CA TRP A 182 -14.34 -38.24 15.22
C TRP A 182 -13.39 -37.98 16.39
N ARG A 183 -12.07 -37.94 16.17
CA ARG A 183 -11.09 -37.62 17.24
C ARG A 183 -11.21 -36.20 17.77
N GLU A 184 -11.56 -35.21 16.94
CA GLU A 184 -11.72 -33.82 17.37
C GLU A 184 -13.00 -33.61 18.19
N PHE A 185 -14.06 -34.39 17.93
CA PHE A 185 -15.31 -34.32 18.69
C PHE A 185 -15.17 -34.90 20.11
N PHE A 186 -14.39 -35.97 20.28
CA PHE A 186 -14.27 -36.68 21.57
C PHE A 186 -13.02 -36.32 22.40
N ASN A 187 -12.08 -35.54 21.87
CA ASN A 187 -10.91 -35.06 22.63
C ASN A 187 -11.23 -33.89 23.60
N GLY A 188 -12.49 -33.45 23.70
CA GLY A 188 -12.92 -32.37 24.60
C GLY A 188 -13.25 -32.82 26.03
N THR A 189 -13.11 -34.11 26.35
CA THR A 189 -13.36 -34.66 27.68
C THR A 189 -12.22 -35.59 28.08
N SER A 190 -11.10 -35.02 28.53
CA SER A 190 -10.13 -35.73 29.34
C SER A 190 -9.48 -34.78 30.34
#